data_AF-A0A8H3HEK9-F1
#
_entry.id   AF-A0A8H3HEK9-F1
#
_cell.length_a   1.000
_cell.length_b   1.000
_cell.length_c   1.000
_cell.angle_alpha   90.00
_cell.angle_beta   90.00
_cell.angle_gamma   90.00
#
_symmetry.space_group_name_H-M   'P 1'
#
loop_
_entity.id
_entity.type
_entity.pdbx_description
1 polymer ?
#
loop_
_entity_poly.entity_id
_entity_poly.type
_entity_poly.pdbx_seq_one_letter_code
_entity_poly.pdbx_strand_id
1 'polypeptide(L)'
;MSKRLASFGGPSAPASSPVAGQSTPSTPTKTGGKKKQTPTSPNPRSPRSKLDVSSVHAPRKVKTQEETGIQRLVRVTLKYASLDLAGWESFSRHELQDAKFMVDQATELDNALGSLPSSDIQPSFRVVTDKLCHIDMYKGDMRIRLEAMYTHIARLAKRANKLEQALTEFVQTNGTEAAEQTPLWTGKTWSLGQHVLHMHKILRPLNRFRHTVQELSEKIIAYGLSGGFNSEDTCLPECEPPAPGQGPTIPTFEETRGAMALWAAEAKAIEELIKEWTEMCALEVVGWDKMPEPEIRSSDEDEGDATD
;
A
#
# COMPACT_ATOMS: atom_id res chain seq x y z
N MET A 1 53.10 -16.27 -3.54
CA MET A 1 52.61 -17.45 -2.80
C MET A 1 51.11 -17.55 -3.02
N SER A 2 50.68 -18.57 -3.75
CA SER A 2 49.32 -18.73 -4.30
C SER A 2 48.39 -19.35 -3.26
N LYS A 3 47.36 -18.60 -2.81
CA LYS A 3 46.30 -19.11 -1.92
C LYS A 3 45.12 -19.51 -2.79
N ARG A 4 44.88 -20.83 -2.86
CA ARG A 4 43.79 -21.46 -3.60
C ARG A 4 42.45 -21.19 -2.91
N LEU A 5 41.44 -20.84 -3.72
CA LEU A 5 40.05 -20.70 -3.32
C LEU A 5 39.50 -22.03 -2.81
N ALA A 6 38.88 -22.01 -1.64
CA ALA A 6 38.19 -23.15 -1.05
C ALA A 6 36.88 -23.39 -1.81
N SER A 7 36.75 -24.60 -2.34
CA SER A 7 35.52 -25.15 -2.92
C SER A 7 34.49 -25.38 -1.81
N PHE A 8 33.37 -24.67 -1.86
CA PHE A 8 32.20 -24.98 -1.03
C PHE A 8 31.33 -26.01 -1.75
N GLY A 9 31.65 -27.29 -1.54
CA GLY A 9 30.72 -28.39 -1.75
C GLY A 9 29.71 -28.43 -0.59
N GLY A 10 28.51 -27.89 -0.83
CA GLY A 10 27.38 -28.07 0.09
C GLY A 10 26.81 -29.49 0.03
N PRO A 11 26.28 -30.03 1.15
CA PRO A 11 25.78 -31.39 1.23
C PRO A 11 24.49 -31.57 0.41
N SER A 12 24.43 -32.68 -0.32
CA SER A 12 23.30 -33.12 -1.13
C SER A 12 22.01 -33.20 -0.29
N ALA A 13 20.96 -32.53 -0.77
CA ALA A 13 19.61 -32.69 -0.25
C ALA A 13 19.14 -34.15 -0.45
N PRO A 14 18.49 -34.78 0.55
CA PRO A 14 17.91 -36.09 0.37
C PRO A 14 16.68 -36.00 -0.55
N ALA A 15 16.71 -36.86 -1.56
CA ALA A 15 15.64 -37.07 -2.51
C ALA A 15 14.42 -37.78 -1.87
N SER A 16 13.25 -37.45 -2.41
CA SER A 16 12.09 -38.33 -2.57
C SER A 16 11.13 -38.54 -1.40
N SER A 17 9.90 -38.05 -1.58
CA SER A 17 8.72 -38.92 -1.48
C SER A 17 7.62 -38.50 -2.45
N PRO A 18 6.92 -39.48 -3.07
CA PRO A 18 5.96 -39.24 -4.14
C PRO A 18 4.56 -38.99 -3.57
N VAL A 19 3.81 -38.05 -4.14
CA VAL A 19 2.36 -38.00 -4.00
C VAL A 19 1.75 -38.40 -5.33
N ALA A 20 0.99 -39.49 -5.28
CA ALA A 20 0.28 -40.08 -6.38
C ALA A 20 -0.92 -39.24 -6.80
N GLY A 21 -1.03 -39.04 -8.12
CA GLY A 21 -2.25 -39.15 -8.91
C GLY A 21 -3.51 -38.42 -8.44
N GLN A 22 -3.85 -37.34 -9.14
CA GLN A 22 -5.26 -37.16 -9.51
C GLN A 22 -5.42 -36.55 -10.91
N SER A 23 -6.19 -37.31 -11.67
CA SER A 23 -6.61 -37.21 -13.05
C SER A 23 -7.20 -35.87 -13.48
N THR A 24 -6.87 -35.48 -14.71
CA THR A 24 -7.59 -34.58 -15.63
C THR A 24 -9.09 -34.92 -15.71
N PRO A 25 -9.97 -33.96 -16.07
CA PRO A 25 -10.33 -33.87 -17.50
C PRO A 25 -10.62 -32.45 -18.03
N SER A 26 -10.15 -32.26 -19.26
CA SER A 26 -10.81 -31.69 -20.44
C SER A 26 -11.85 -30.57 -20.31
N THR A 27 -11.55 -29.48 -21.02
CA THR A 27 -12.39 -28.42 -21.60
C THR A 27 -13.76 -28.89 -22.13
N PRO A 28 -14.78 -28.01 -22.19
CA PRO A 28 -15.01 -27.34 -23.47
C PRO A 28 -15.60 -25.90 -23.43
N THR A 29 -15.27 -25.21 -24.52
CA THR A 29 -15.76 -23.99 -25.13
C THR A 29 -17.29 -23.93 -25.32
N LYS A 30 -17.92 -22.76 -25.10
CA LYS A 30 -19.25 -22.33 -25.63
C LYS A 30 -19.26 -20.79 -25.67
N THR A 31 -19.09 -20.08 -26.79
CA THR A 31 -20.01 -19.82 -27.93
C THR A 31 -21.48 -19.55 -27.57
N GLY A 32 -21.98 -18.42 -28.08
CA GLY A 32 -23.23 -17.78 -27.68
C GLY A 32 -24.50 -18.33 -28.30
N GLY A 33 -25.64 -17.72 -27.93
CA GLY A 33 -26.93 -18.03 -28.56
C GLY A 33 -28.18 -17.69 -27.75
N LYS A 34 -28.79 -16.53 -28.08
CA LYS A 34 -30.23 -16.20 -28.20
C LYS A 34 -31.30 -16.87 -27.30
N LYS A 35 -32.12 -15.97 -26.70
CA LYS A 35 -33.60 -15.95 -26.60
C LYS A 35 -34.37 -17.27 -26.70
N LYS A 36 -35.18 -17.60 -25.67
CA LYS A 36 -36.66 -17.74 -25.76
C LYS A 36 -37.32 -18.20 -24.46
N GLN A 37 -38.43 -17.51 -24.15
CA GLN A 37 -39.72 -18.03 -23.67
C GLN A 37 -39.87 -18.64 -22.26
N THR A 38 -40.61 -17.88 -21.45
CA THR A 38 -41.65 -18.32 -20.51
C THR A 38 -42.51 -19.46 -21.06
N PRO A 39 -42.94 -20.38 -20.20
CA PRO A 39 -44.37 -20.53 -19.99
C PRO A 39 -44.80 -20.69 -18.52
N THR A 40 -45.96 -20.14 -18.28
CA THR A 40 -46.86 -20.23 -17.12
C THR A 40 -47.20 -21.67 -16.74
N SER A 41 -47.24 -22.01 -15.45
CA SER A 41 -48.18 -23.02 -14.93
C SER A 41 -48.41 -22.94 -13.41
N PRO A 42 -49.56 -23.47 -12.92
CA PRO A 42 -50.23 -23.01 -11.71
C PRO A 42 -50.04 -23.90 -10.46
N ASN A 43 -50.11 -23.25 -9.29
CA ASN A 43 -50.66 -23.64 -7.97
C ASN A 43 -50.86 -25.14 -7.62
N PRO A 44 -50.58 -25.57 -6.36
CA PRO A 44 -51.70 -25.66 -5.42
C PRO A 44 -51.39 -25.36 -3.94
N ARG A 45 -52.26 -24.54 -3.35
CA ARG A 45 -52.93 -24.68 -2.03
C ARG A 45 -52.31 -25.69 -1.03
N SER A 46 -51.82 -25.15 0.08
CA SER A 46 -51.65 -25.88 1.36
C SER A 46 -52.40 -25.18 2.51
N PRO A 47 -52.75 -25.92 3.58
CA PRO A 47 -53.88 -25.60 4.45
C PRO A 47 -53.54 -24.58 5.53
N ARG A 48 -54.54 -23.74 5.78
CA ARG A 48 -54.63 -22.69 6.78
C ARG A 48 -54.66 -23.29 8.19
N SER A 49 -53.56 -23.17 8.95
CA SER A 49 -53.61 -23.33 10.42
C SER A 49 -54.13 -22.02 11.02
N LYS A 50 -55.27 -22.11 11.72
CA LYS A 50 -55.80 -21.05 12.57
C LYS A 50 -55.13 -21.20 13.94
N LEU A 51 -54.18 -20.32 14.23
CA LEU A 51 -53.71 -20.07 15.58
C LEU A 51 -53.81 -18.56 15.81
N ASP A 52 -54.91 -18.20 16.46
CA ASP A 52 -55.10 -16.91 17.13
C ASP A 52 -54.04 -16.77 18.23
N VAL A 53 -53.05 -15.91 18.01
CA VAL A 53 -52.32 -15.24 19.09
C VAL A 53 -52.22 -13.77 18.72
N SER A 54 -53.24 -13.04 19.15
CA SER A 54 -53.33 -11.59 19.14
C SER A 54 -52.18 -10.98 19.94
N SER A 55 -51.16 -10.47 19.26
CA SER A 55 -50.41 -9.30 19.75
C SER A 55 -49.87 -8.53 18.55
N VAL A 56 -50.74 -7.70 17.99
CA VAL A 56 -50.44 -6.74 16.93
C VAL A 56 -49.64 -5.59 17.57
N HIS A 57 -48.39 -5.83 17.92
CA HIS A 57 -47.43 -4.74 18.09
C HIS A 57 -47.01 -4.32 16.69
N ALA A 58 -47.70 -3.32 16.16
CA ALA A 58 -47.26 -2.59 14.98
C ALA A 58 -45.77 -2.29 15.11
N PRO A 59 -44.95 -2.55 14.07
CA PRO A 59 -43.52 -2.29 14.13
C PRO A 59 -43.34 -0.82 14.50
N ARG A 60 -42.85 -0.57 15.72
CA ARG A 60 -42.51 0.79 16.16
C ARG A 60 -41.53 1.30 15.12
N LYS A 61 -41.96 2.29 14.33
CA LYS A 61 -41.08 3.02 13.42
C LYS A 61 -39.95 3.58 14.28
N VAL A 62 -38.80 2.93 14.22
CA VAL A 62 -37.58 3.42 14.87
C VAL A 62 -37.33 4.76 14.20
N LYS A 63 -37.43 5.83 14.99
CA LYS A 63 -37.20 7.19 14.52
C LYS A 63 -35.74 7.25 14.10
N THR A 64 -35.47 7.33 12.80
CA THR A 64 -34.11 7.47 12.27
C THR A 64 -33.50 8.69 12.94
N GLN A 65 -32.47 8.47 13.76
CA GLN A 65 -31.77 9.56 14.43
C GLN A 65 -31.08 10.40 13.35
N GLU A 66 -31.40 11.69 13.33
CA GLU A 66 -30.81 12.62 12.37
C GLU A 66 -29.33 12.83 12.72
N GLU A 67 -28.46 12.56 11.75
CA GLU A 67 -27.01 12.72 11.89
C GLU A 67 -26.67 14.22 12.01
N THR A 68 -25.90 14.58 13.03
CA THR A 68 -25.43 15.96 13.21
C THR A 68 -24.41 16.33 12.13
N GLY A 69 -24.26 17.63 11.85
CA GLY A 69 -23.28 18.10 10.85
C GLY A 69 -21.86 17.61 11.12
N ILE A 70 -21.45 17.57 12.39
CA ILE A 70 -20.12 17.10 12.78
C ILE A 70 -19.95 15.59 12.59
N GLN A 71 -20.99 14.79 12.92
CA GLN A 71 -20.99 13.35 12.67
C GLN A 71 -20.81 13.05 11.17
N ARG A 72 -21.54 13.79 10.31
CA ARG A 72 -21.41 13.68 8.86
C ARG A 72 -20.01 14.02 8.38
N LEU A 73 -19.45 15.13 8.87
CA LEU A 73 -18.09 15.55 8.53
C LEU A 73 -17.06 14.49 8.91
N VAL A 74 -17.13 13.96 10.13
CA VAL A 74 -16.20 12.92 10.60
C VAL A 74 -16.34 11.66 9.76
N ARG A 75 -17.58 11.22 9.49
CA ARG A 75 -17.85 10.05 8.64
C ARG A 75 -17.17 10.17 7.29
N VAL A 76 -17.48 11.26 6.59
CA VAL A 76 -16.99 11.51 5.23
C VAL A 76 -15.46 11.57 5.25
N THR A 77 -14.88 12.23 6.25
CA THR A 77 -13.43 12.36 6.38
C THR A 77 -12.74 11.02 6.63
N LEU A 78 -13.29 10.17 7.50
CA LEU A 78 -12.76 8.82 7.76
C LEU A 78 -12.90 7.90 6.55
N LYS A 79 -14.05 7.96 5.85
CA LYS A 79 -14.27 7.18 4.62
C LYS A 79 -13.22 7.52 3.57
N TYR A 80 -12.96 8.80 3.34
CA TYR A 80 -11.93 9.17 2.37
C TYR A 80 -10.50 8.91 2.86
N ALA A 81 -10.21 9.05 4.16
CA ALA A 81 -8.92 8.65 4.71
C ALA A 81 -8.66 7.14 4.51
N SER A 82 -9.70 6.31 4.65
CA SER A 82 -9.63 4.88 4.34
C SER A 82 -9.37 4.60 2.86
N LEU A 83 -10.00 5.35 1.94
CA LEU A 83 -9.70 5.24 0.51
C LEU A 83 -8.26 5.65 0.19
N ASP A 84 -7.79 6.75 0.80
CA ASP A 84 -6.41 7.20 0.62
C ASP A 84 -5.41 6.16 1.14
N LEU A 85 -5.73 5.47 2.23
CA LEU A 85 -4.92 4.40 2.83
C LEU A 85 -5.00 3.06 2.09
N ALA A 86 -6.13 2.71 1.46
CA ALA A 86 -6.22 1.52 0.63
C ALA A 86 -5.26 1.56 -0.58
N GLY A 87 -4.99 2.77 -1.11
CA GLY A 87 -4.00 2.97 -2.16
C GLY A 87 -2.54 2.72 -1.75
N TRP A 88 -2.25 2.61 -0.45
CA TRP A 88 -0.88 2.38 0.04
C TRP A 88 -0.41 0.93 -0.10
N GLU A 89 -1.32 -0.04 -0.01
CA GLU A 89 -0.96 -1.46 -0.05
C GLU A 89 -0.45 -1.89 -1.43
N SER A 90 -0.92 -1.21 -2.49
CA SER A 90 -0.39 -1.39 -3.85
C SER A 90 0.95 -0.67 -4.00
N PHE A 91 1.05 0.55 -3.47
CA PHE A 91 2.25 1.38 -3.54
C PHE A 91 3.50 0.69 -3.00
N SER A 92 3.45 0.17 -1.76
CA SER A 92 4.63 -0.40 -1.10
C SER A 92 5.19 -1.63 -1.81
N ARG A 93 4.31 -2.46 -2.41
CA ARG A 93 4.69 -3.67 -3.13
C ARG A 93 5.32 -3.37 -4.49
N HIS A 94 4.73 -2.46 -5.26
CA HIS A 94 5.22 -2.15 -6.61
C HIS A 94 6.57 -1.42 -6.59
N GLU A 95 6.79 -0.52 -5.63
CA GLU A 95 8.08 0.16 -5.55
C GLU A 95 9.23 -0.75 -5.15
N LEU A 96 9.01 -1.62 -4.16
CA LEU A 96 10.02 -2.59 -3.75
C LEU A 96 10.35 -3.56 -4.89
N GLN A 97 9.34 -3.92 -5.68
CA GLN A 97 9.52 -4.76 -6.87
C GLN A 97 10.38 -4.07 -7.93
N ASP A 98 10.14 -2.78 -8.19
CA ASP A 98 10.92 -2.02 -9.16
C ASP A 98 12.35 -1.75 -8.68
N ALA A 99 12.52 -1.46 -7.38
CA ALA A 99 13.85 -1.37 -6.76
C ALA A 99 14.63 -2.68 -6.93
N LYS A 100 13.98 -3.83 -6.69
CA LYS A 100 14.57 -5.14 -6.91
C LYS A 100 14.95 -5.35 -8.37
N PHE A 101 14.05 -5.06 -9.32
CA PHE A 101 14.34 -5.22 -10.74
C PHE A 101 15.49 -4.32 -11.21
N MET A 102 15.57 -3.09 -10.70
CA MET A 102 16.68 -2.19 -10.99
C MET A 102 18.02 -2.76 -10.51
N VAL A 103 18.08 -3.28 -9.29
CA VAL A 103 19.29 -3.95 -8.76
C VAL A 103 19.62 -5.20 -9.57
N ASP A 104 18.64 -6.03 -9.90
CA ASP A 104 18.83 -7.22 -10.74
C ASP A 104 19.42 -6.83 -12.11
N GLN A 105 18.92 -5.77 -12.76
CA GLN A 105 19.47 -5.28 -14.04
C GLN A 105 20.89 -4.72 -13.90
N ALA A 106 21.21 -4.03 -12.80
CA ALA A 106 22.56 -3.54 -12.54
C ALA A 106 23.54 -4.69 -12.32
N THR A 107 23.16 -5.71 -11.54
CA THR A 107 23.96 -6.91 -11.33
C THR A 107 24.13 -7.73 -12.61
N GLU A 108 23.09 -7.88 -13.43
CA GLU A 108 23.19 -8.53 -14.74
C GLU A 108 24.13 -7.78 -15.69
N LEU A 109 24.12 -6.44 -15.66
CA LEU A 109 25.03 -5.61 -16.44
C LEU A 109 26.49 -5.81 -15.99
N ASP A 110 26.75 -5.77 -14.68
CA ASP A 110 28.09 -6.00 -14.12
C ASP A 110 28.62 -7.40 -14.50
N ASN A 111 27.80 -8.45 -14.33
CA ASN A 111 28.15 -9.81 -14.75
C ASN A 111 28.45 -9.92 -16.25
N ALA A 112 27.63 -9.27 -17.09
CA ALA A 112 27.83 -9.29 -18.53
C ALA A 112 29.14 -8.61 -18.92
N LEU A 113 29.48 -7.50 -18.27
CA LEU A 113 30.74 -6.79 -18.48
C LEU A 113 31.95 -7.58 -17.98
N GLY A 114 31.85 -8.23 -16.81
CA GLY A 114 32.90 -9.09 -16.28
C GLY A 114 33.15 -10.36 -17.11
N SER A 115 32.16 -10.79 -17.89
CA SER A 115 32.30 -11.94 -18.81
C SER A 115 33.01 -11.59 -20.13
N LEU A 116 33.24 -10.30 -20.42
CA LEU A 116 33.92 -9.89 -21.64
C LEU A 116 35.40 -10.29 -21.57
N PRO A 117 35.96 -10.90 -22.64
CA PRO A 117 37.36 -11.23 -22.69
C PRO A 117 38.22 -9.96 -22.58
N SER A 118 39.35 -10.08 -21.89
CA SER A 118 40.25 -8.98 -21.58
C SER A 118 40.69 -8.18 -22.84
N SER A 119 40.41 -6.88 -22.80
CA SER A 119 40.90 -5.73 -23.59
C SER A 119 40.79 -5.69 -25.12
N ASP A 120 40.81 -6.79 -25.87
CA ASP A 120 41.10 -6.67 -27.33
C ASP A 120 39.90 -6.90 -28.25
N ILE A 121 38.75 -7.33 -27.74
CA ILE A 121 37.56 -7.61 -28.56
C ILE A 121 36.40 -6.73 -28.11
N GLN A 122 36.10 -5.72 -28.93
CA GLN A 122 34.87 -4.93 -28.77
C GLN A 122 33.66 -5.85 -29.03
N PRO A 123 32.71 -5.99 -28.08
CA PRO A 123 31.55 -6.83 -28.30
C PRO A 123 30.74 -6.33 -29.50
N SER A 124 30.32 -7.26 -30.36
CA SER A 124 29.56 -6.95 -31.58
C SER A 124 28.11 -6.54 -31.33
N PHE A 125 27.66 -6.53 -30.06
CA PHE A 125 26.29 -6.28 -29.67
C PHE A 125 26.21 -5.28 -28.51
N ARG A 126 25.18 -4.42 -28.54
CA ARG A 126 24.94 -3.37 -27.54
C ARG A 126 24.26 -3.94 -26.28
N VAL A 127 24.96 -4.77 -25.52
CA VAL A 127 24.47 -5.27 -24.21
C VAL A 127 24.07 -4.15 -23.27
N VAL A 128 24.88 -3.09 -23.27
CA VAL A 128 24.81 -2.02 -22.29
C VAL A 128 23.57 -1.14 -22.49
N THR A 129 23.12 -0.95 -23.74
CA THR A 129 22.03 0.00 -24.03
C THR A 129 20.68 -0.48 -23.47
N ASP A 130 20.34 -1.76 -23.65
CA ASP A 130 19.04 -2.27 -23.22
C ASP A 130 18.94 -2.33 -21.69
N LYS A 131 20.03 -2.72 -21.01
CA LYS A 131 20.09 -2.78 -19.55
C LYS A 131 20.00 -1.39 -18.92
N LEU A 132 20.74 -0.41 -19.45
CA LEU A 132 20.63 0.97 -18.98
C LEU A 132 19.23 1.56 -19.21
N CYS A 133 18.58 1.22 -20.33
CA CYS A 133 17.21 1.65 -20.60
C CYS A 133 16.23 1.13 -19.55
N HIS A 134 16.32 -0.14 -19.15
CA HIS A 134 15.50 -0.68 -18.07
C HIS A 134 15.80 -0.04 -16.71
N ILE A 135 17.08 0.20 -16.38
CA ILE A 135 17.46 0.89 -15.13
C ILE A 135 16.83 2.29 -15.08
N ASP A 136 16.91 3.06 -16.18
CA ASP A 136 16.30 4.39 -16.26
C ASP A 136 14.76 4.34 -16.17
N MET A 137 14.14 3.33 -16.79
CA MET A 137 12.69 3.10 -16.69
C MET A 137 12.27 2.85 -15.23
N TYR A 138 12.88 1.88 -14.55
CA TYR A 138 12.53 1.56 -13.16
C TYR A 138 12.80 2.73 -12.21
N LYS A 139 13.88 3.49 -12.44
CA LYS A 139 14.16 4.73 -11.71
C LYS A 139 13.05 5.77 -11.91
N GLY A 140 12.59 5.95 -13.15
CA GLY A 140 11.47 6.83 -13.47
C GLY A 140 10.19 6.42 -12.74
N ASP A 141 9.83 5.14 -12.84
CA ASP A 141 8.64 4.59 -12.22
C ASP A 141 8.69 4.68 -10.69
N MET A 142 9.85 4.42 -10.07
CA MET A 142 10.06 4.62 -8.63
C MET A 142 9.82 6.07 -8.23
N ARG A 143 10.33 7.05 -8.97
CA ARG A 143 10.13 8.48 -8.64
C ARG A 143 8.66 8.90 -8.75
N ILE A 144 7.98 8.47 -9.81
CA ILE A 144 6.56 8.77 -10.05
C ILE A 144 5.71 8.21 -8.91
N ARG A 145 5.95 6.95 -8.53
CA ARG A 145 5.22 6.36 -7.41
C ARG A 145 5.57 7.10 -6.13
N LEU A 146 6.85 7.34 -5.83
CA LEU A 146 7.26 8.03 -4.61
C LEU A 146 6.45 9.31 -4.46
N GLU A 147 6.43 10.14 -5.51
CA GLU A 147 5.63 11.38 -5.58
C GLU A 147 4.14 11.15 -5.27
N ALA A 148 3.53 10.12 -5.85
CA ALA A 148 2.15 9.76 -5.52
C ALA A 148 1.96 9.47 -4.02
N MET A 149 2.91 8.77 -3.36
CA MET A 149 2.87 8.59 -1.89
C MET A 149 2.93 9.93 -1.14
N TYR A 150 3.76 10.90 -1.57
CA TYR A 150 3.75 12.24 -0.95
C TYR A 150 2.35 12.87 -1.05
N THR A 151 1.71 12.76 -2.22
CA THR A 151 0.35 13.25 -2.42
C THR A 151 -0.66 12.53 -1.52
N HIS A 152 -0.52 11.22 -1.30
CA HIS A 152 -1.37 10.48 -0.37
C HIS A 152 -1.18 10.93 1.09
N ILE A 153 0.06 11.11 1.56
CA ILE A 153 0.36 11.61 2.91
C ILE A 153 -0.19 13.03 3.10
N ALA A 154 0.01 13.90 2.11
CA ALA A 154 -0.47 15.29 2.17
C ALA A 154 -2.00 15.35 2.27
N ARG A 155 -2.72 14.51 1.51
CA ARG A 155 -4.18 14.37 1.62
C ARG A 155 -4.61 13.90 2.99
N LEU A 156 -3.95 12.87 3.55
CA LEU A 156 -4.24 12.37 4.89
C LEU A 156 -3.97 13.44 5.96
N ALA A 157 -2.90 14.21 5.83
CA ALA A 157 -2.61 15.33 6.73
C ALA A 157 -3.68 16.42 6.65
N LYS A 158 -4.12 16.81 5.44
CA LYS A 158 -5.24 17.76 5.24
C LYS A 158 -6.52 17.27 5.93
N ARG A 159 -6.82 15.96 5.85
CA ARG A 159 -7.96 15.34 6.53
C ARG A 159 -7.84 15.35 8.05
N ALA A 160 -6.66 15.06 8.58
CA ALA A 160 -6.42 15.12 10.02
C ALA A 160 -6.61 16.54 10.55
N ASN A 161 -6.06 17.55 9.88
CA ASN A 161 -6.25 18.95 10.25
C ASN A 161 -7.74 19.36 10.22
N LYS A 162 -8.51 18.85 9.24
CA LYS A 162 -9.97 19.06 9.17
C LYS A 162 -10.70 18.46 10.38
N LEU A 163 -10.27 17.28 10.84
CA LEU A 163 -10.81 16.64 12.05
C LEU A 163 -10.40 17.40 13.33
N GLU A 164 -9.15 17.87 13.43
CA GLU A 164 -8.69 18.70 14.55
C GLU A 164 -9.47 20.01 14.66
N GLN A 165 -9.73 20.66 13.52
CA GLN A 165 -10.56 21.85 13.48
C GLN A 165 -11.98 21.55 13.99
N ALA A 166 -12.60 20.47 13.49
CA ALA A 166 -13.92 20.05 13.93
C ALA A 166 -13.96 19.73 15.44
N LEU A 167 -12.93 19.08 15.96
CA LEU A 167 -12.78 18.84 17.40
C LEU A 167 -12.66 20.14 18.18
N THR A 168 -11.87 21.10 17.69
CA THR A 168 -11.68 22.40 18.33
C THR A 168 -12.99 23.18 18.41
N GLU A 169 -13.74 23.25 17.31
CA GLU A 169 -15.06 23.90 17.27
C GLU A 169 -16.07 23.20 18.19
N PHE A 170 -16.04 21.86 18.23
CA PHE A 170 -16.90 21.08 19.12
C PHE A 170 -16.59 21.33 20.59
N VAL A 171 -15.30 21.36 20.96
CA VAL A 171 -14.83 21.65 22.33
C VAL A 171 -15.21 23.07 22.74
N GLN A 172 -15.09 24.05 21.84
CA GLN A 172 -15.52 25.42 22.11
C GLN A 172 -17.02 25.53 22.39
N THR A 173 -17.84 24.73 21.71
CA THR A 173 -19.30 24.79 21.82
C THR A 173 -19.83 23.98 23.00
N ASN A 174 -19.26 22.80 23.27
CA ASN A 174 -19.82 21.80 24.19
C ASN A 174 -18.94 21.53 25.41
N GLY A 175 -17.71 22.07 25.44
CA GLY A 175 -16.70 21.77 26.45
C GLY A 175 -15.86 20.53 26.12
N THR A 176 -14.73 20.40 26.82
CA THR A 176 -13.77 19.29 26.66
C THR A 176 -14.36 17.94 27.09
N GLU A 177 -15.08 17.90 28.22
CA GLU A 177 -15.69 16.67 28.73
C GLU A 177 -16.67 16.06 27.72
N ALA A 178 -17.46 16.89 27.04
CA ALA A 178 -18.36 16.44 26.00
C ALA A 178 -17.60 15.80 24.83
N ALA A 179 -16.45 16.34 24.45
CA ALA A 179 -15.64 15.82 23.34
C ALA A 179 -15.00 14.46 23.64
N GLU A 180 -14.73 14.18 24.91
CA GLU A 180 -14.15 12.92 25.39
C GLU A 180 -15.21 11.85 25.66
N GLN A 181 -16.35 12.23 26.23
CA GLN A 181 -17.37 11.30 26.72
C GLN A 181 -18.49 11.03 25.72
N THR A 182 -18.76 11.96 24.79
CA THR A 182 -19.87 11.80 23.85
C THR A 182 -19.42 10.90 22.72
N PRO A 183 -19.93 9.65 22.63
CA PRO A 183 -19.69 8.85 21.46
C PRO A 183 -20.32 9.57 20.28
N LEU A 184 -19.59 9.63 19.16
CA LEU A 184 -20.12 10.29 17.98
C LEU A 184 -21.42 9.63 17.51
N TRP A 185 -21.65 8.35 17.80
CA TRP A 185 -22.86 7.63 17.42
C TRP A 185 -23.39 6.74 18.55
N THR A 186 -24.69 6.47 18.52
CA THR A 186 -25.39 5.61 19.46
C THR A 186 -24.86 4.17 19.37
N GLY A 187 -24.36 3.62 20.48
CA GLY A 187 -23.82 2.26 20.53
C GLY A 187 -22.40 2.12 19.97
N LYS A 188 -21.72 3.23 19.67
CA LYS A 188 -20.30 3.26 19.34
C LYS A 188 -19.47 3.63 20.54
N THR A 189 -18.23 3.17 20.54
CA THR A 189 -17.33 3.34 21.69
C THR A 189 -16.48 4.59 21.60
N TRP A 190 -16.32 5.16 20.41
CA TRP A 190 -15.32 6.20 20.20
C TRP A 190 -15.92 7.61 20.21
N SER A 191 -15.27 8.47 20.99
CA SER A 191 -15.54 9.90 20.98
C SER A 191 -14.84 10.59 19.81
N LEU A 192 -15.21 11.86 19.57
CA LEU A 192 -14.55 12.66 18.54
C LEU A 192 -13.05 12.83 18.83
N GLY A 193 -12.70 13.11 20.08
CA GLY A 193 -11.31 13.25 20.51
C GLY A 193 -10.48 12.00 20.22
N GLN A 194 -11.05 10.81 20.44
CA GLN A 194 -10.36 9.55 20.14
C GLN A 194 -10.09 9.38 18.64
N HIS A 195 -11.05 9.68 17.76
CA HIS A 195 -10.84 9.59 16.31
C HIS A 195 -9.72 10.52 15.83
N VAL A 196 -9.73 11.77 16.29
CA VAL A 196 -8.68 12.74 15.95
C VAL A 196 -7.33 12.24 16.43
N LEU A 197 -7.22 11.87 17.71
CA LEU A 197 -5.97 11.34 18.29
C LEU A 197 -5.44 10.13 17.52
N HIS A 198 -6.32 9.20 17.14
CA HIS A 198 -5.92 8.01 16.38
C HIS A 198 -5.44 8.33 14.96
N MET A 199 -6.03 9.31 14.28
CA MET A 199 -5.54 9.77 12.98
C MET A 199 -4.09 10.28 13.07
N HIS A 200 -3.77 11.08 14.09
CA HIS A 200 -2.39 11.57 14.31
C HIS A 200 -1.40 10.46 14.66
N LYS A 201 -1.84 9.42 15.37
CA LYS A 201 -1.00 8.25 15.69
C LYS A 201 -0.48 7.54 14.44
N ILE A 202 -1.17 7.63 13.30
CA ILE A 202 -0.77 6.97 12.05
C ILE A 202 -0.01 7.90 11.13
N LEU A 203 -0.35 9.19 11.11
CA LEU A 203 0.38 10.16 10.31
C LEU A 203 1.87 10.22 10.66
N ARG A 204 2.23 10.05 11.94
CA ARG A 204 3.62 10.11 12.36
C ARG A 204 4.45 8.93 11.82
N PRO A 205 4.05 7.65 12.01
CA PRO A 205 4.69 6.52 11.34
C PRO A 205 4.75 6.65 9.81
N LEU A 206 3.67 7.10 9.15
CA LEU A 206 3.66 7.27 7.70
C LEU A 206 4.67 8.33 7.22
N ASN A 207 4.79 9.45 7.93
CA ASN A 207 5.79 10.46 7.61
C ASN A 207 7.23 9.93 7.84
N ARG A 208 7.46 9.19 8.92
CA ARG A 208 8.77 8.55 9.13
C ARG A 208 9.08 7.58 7.99
N PHE A 209 8.14 6.70 7.65
CA PHE A 209 8.28 5.73 6.57
C PHE A 209 8.63 6.41 5.25
N ARG A 210 7.93 7.49 4.90
CA ARG A 210 8.24 8.31 3.71
C ARG A 210 9.70 8.76 3.68
N HIS A 211 10.20 9.34 4.76
CA HIS A 211 11.59 9.80 4.82
C HIS A 211 12.59 8.66 4.68
N THR A 212 12.33 7.55 5.38
CA THR A 212 13.15 6.34 5.28
C THR A 212 13.16 5.79 3.87
N VAL A 213 12.00 5.62 3.24
CA VAL A 213 11.88 5.12 1.87
C VAL A 213 12.54 6.05 0.86
N GLN A 214 12.41 7.37 1.02
CA GLN A 214 13.11 8.33 0.19
C GLN A 214 14.63 8.09 0.24
N GLU A 215 15.21 8.06 1.44
CA GLU A 215 16.65 7.83 1.62
C GLU A 215 17.10 6.48 1.02
N LEU A 216 16.34 5.42 1.26
CA LEU A 216 16.64 4.08 0.73
C LEU A 216 16.54 4.04 -0.79
N SER A 217 15.53 4.69 -1.37
CA SER A 217 15.36 4.80 -2.81
C SER A 217 16.51 5.54 -3.49
N GLU A 218 17.00 6.62 -2.86
CA GLU A 218 18.13 7.38 -3.36
C GLU A 218 19.42 6.54 -3.36
N LYS A 219 19.65 5.73 -2.30
CA LYS A 219 20.77 4.78 -2.26
C LYS A 219 20.66 3.72 -3.36
N ILE A 220 19.49 3.13 -3.54
CA ILE A 220 19.28 2.08 -4.54
C ILE A 220 19.42 2.65 -5.97
N ILE A 221 18.92 3.86 -6.22
CA ILE A 221 19.11 4.58 -7.49
C ILE A 221 20.60 4.89 -7.72
N ALA A 222 21.32 5.35 -6.70
CA ALA A 222 22.75 5.64 -6.80
C ALA A 222 23.55 4.38 -7.18
N TYR A 223 23.24 3.22 -6.56
CA TYR A 223 23.82 1.94 -6.95
C TYR A 223 23.50 1.58 -8.40
N GLY A 224 22.22 1.64 -8.80
CA GLY A 224 21.80 1.32 -10.17
C GLY A 224 22.50 2.17 -11.23
N LEU A 225 22.71 3.46 -10.96
CA LEU A 225 23.41 4.38 -11.88
C LEU A 225 24.93 4.17 -11.90
N SER A 226 25.51 3.61 -10.83
CA SER A 226 26.93 3.27 -10.81
C SER A 226 27.27 2.05 -11.68
N GLY A 227 26.27 1.38 -12.27
CA GLY A 227 26.48 0.18 -13.07
C GLY A 227 26.92 -1.04 -12.26
N GLY A 228 26.82 -0.98 -10.94
CA GLY A 228 27.24 -2.06 -10.04
C GLY A 228 28.76 -2.27 -9.98
N PHE A 229 29.57 -1.40 -10.61
CA PHE A 229 31.02 -1.56 -10.62
C PHE A 229 31.55 -1.49 -9.19
N ASN A 230 32.04 -2.63 -8.71
CA ASN A 230 32.61 -2.76 -7.38
C ASN A 230 33.78 -1.80 -7.24
N SER A 231 33.65 -0.82 -6.34
CA SER A 231 34.78 -0.03 -5.86
C SER A 231 35.85 -0.89 -5.18
N GLU A 232 35.55 -2.16 -4.86
CA GLU A 232 36.43 -3.04 -4.08
C GLU A 232 37.69 -3.53 -4.82
N ASP A 233 37.65 -3.67 -6.16
CA ASP A 233 38.86 -4.05 -6.93
C ASP A 233 39.83 -2.90 -7.16
N THR A 234 39.41 -1.68 -6.81
CA THR A 234 40.36 -0.61 -6.48
C THR A 234 40.64 -0.72 -5.00
N CYS A 235 41.54 -1.62 -4.60
CA CYS A 235 42.23 -1.54 -3.31
C CYS A 235 43.02 -0.22 -3.27
N LEU A 236 42.30 0.90 -3.12
CA LEU A 236 42.90 2.11 -2.62
C LEU A 236 43.28 1.81 -1.17
N PRO A 237 44.56 2.03 -0.80
CA PRO A 237 45.00 1.84 0.56
C PRO A 237 44.05 2.62 1.47
N GLU A 238 43.61 1.97 2.54
CA GLU A 238 42.82 2.45 3.67
C GLU A 238 43.10 3.93 3.97
N CYS A 239 42.50 4.83 3.19
CA CYS A 239 42.79 6.25 3.23
C CYS A 239 41.71 6.88 4.09
N GLU A 240 42.19 7.41 5.22
CA GLU A 240 41.78 8.62 5.92
C GLU A 240 40.35 9.13 5.65
N PRO A 241 39.54 9.38 6.70
CA PRO A 241 38.16 9.78 6.56
C PRO A 241 37.96 10.94 5.57
N PRO A 242 36.86 10.92 4.80
CA PRO A 242 36.52 11.95 3.82
C PRO A 242 36.78 13.37 4.32
N ALA A 243 37.64 14.12 3.64
CA ALA A 243 37.76 15.56 3.87
C ALA A 243 36.38 16.24 3.65
N PRO A 244 36.06 17.31 4.39
CA PRO A 244 34.81 18.06 4.18
C PRO A 244 34.74 18.56 2.73
N GLY A 245 33.86 17.94 1.93
CA GLY A 245 33.71 18.21 0.49
C GLY A 245 33.73 16.98 -0.43
N GLN A 246 33.94 15.76 0.07
CA GLN A 246 33.77 14.57 -0.78
C GLN A 246 32.32 14.39 -1.21
N GLY A 247 32.13 14.17 -2.51
CA GLY A 247 30.84 13.93 -3.13
C GLY A 247 30.13 12.68 -2.59
N PRO A 248 28.88 12.43 -3.00
CA PRO A 248 28.09 11.32 -2.50
C PRO A 248 28.82 9.98 -2.75
N THR A 249 29.11 9.26 -1.67
CA THR A 249 29.68 7.92 -1.72
C THR A 249 28.71 6.99 -2.42
N ILE A 250 29.18 6.30 -3.47
CA ILE A 250 28.39 5.28 -4.17
C ILE A 250 28.21 4.08 -3.22
N PRO A 251 26.98 3.64 -2.96
CA PRO A 251 26.75 2.50 -2.08
C PRO A 251 27.22 1.20 -2.74
N THR A 252 27.73 0.29 -1.92
CA THR A 252 28.10 -1.08 -2.32
C THR A 252 26.85 -1.92 -2.61
N PHE A 253 27.04 -3.09 -3.25
CA PHE A 253 25.96 -4.06 -3.44
C PHE A 253 25.36 -4.50 -2.10
N GLU A 254 26.21 -4.78 -1.10
CA GLU A 254 25.74 -5.22 0.22
C GLU A 254 24.95 -4.14 0.97
N GLU A 255 25.38 -2.88 0.89
CA GLU A 255 24.61 -1.75 1.43
C GLU A 255 23.27 -1.58 0.72
N THR A 256 23.24 -1.76 -0.60
CA THR A 256 22.01 -1.67 -1.40
C THR A 256 21.05 -2.81 -1.08
N ARG A 257 21.57 -4.04 -0.92
CA ARG A 257 20.80 -5.20 -0.47
C ARG A 257 20.25 -4.99 0.94
N GLY A 258 21.05 -4.44 1.84
CA GLY A 258 20.62 -4.03 3.18
C GLY A 258 19.51 -2.97 3.13
N ALA A 259 19.64 -1.98 2.24
CA ALA A 259 18.64 -0.95 2.05
C ALA A 259 17.29 -1.50 1.56
N MET A 260 17.30 -2.43 0.59
CA MET A 260 16.09 -3.13 0.14
C MET A 260 15.44 -3.96 1.26
N ALA A 261 16.24 -4.67 2.06
CA ALA A 261 15.73 -5.44 3.18
C ALA A 261 15.09 -4.54 4.25
N LEU A 262 15.72 -3.40 4.55
CA LEU A 262 15.17 -2.41 5.48
C LEU A 262 13.87 -1.79 4.94
N TRP A 263 13.82 -1.45 3.65
CA TRP A 263 12.60 -0.97 3.00
C TRP A 263 11.48 -2.01 3.15
N ALA A 264 11.74 -3.27 2.80
CA ALA A 264 10.74 -4.34 2.91
C ALA A 264 10.20 -4.50 4.34
N ALA A 265 11.06 -4.40 5.35
CA ALA A 265 10.67 -4.47 6.75
C ALA A 265 9.79 -3.29 7.18
N GLU A 266 10.18 -2.07 6.83
CA GLU A 266 9.42 -0.84 7.10
C GLU A 266 8.07 -0.85 6.35
N ALA A 267 8.03 -1.32 5.11
CA ALA A 267 6.81 -1.44 4.31
C ALA A 267 5.80 -2.39 4.98
N LYS A 268 6.27 -3.54 5.46
CA LYS A 268 5.45 -4.49 6.21
C LYS A 268 4.93 -3.90 7.52
N ALA A 269 5.75 -3.15 8.25
CA ALA A 269 5.34 -2.50 9.50
C ALA A 269 4.21 -1.49 9.26
N ILE A 270 4.30 -0.72 8.16
CA ILE A 270 3.25 0.22 7.77
C ILE A 270 1.99 -0.52 7.28
N GLU A 271 2.12 -1.61 6.53
CA GLU A 271 0.98 -2.40 6.08
C GLU A 271 0.14 -2.92 7.25
N GLU A 272 0.78 -3.48 8.29
CA GLU A 272 0.07 -3.92 9.51
C GLU A 272 -0.59 -2.75 10.24
N LEU A 273 0.07 -1.58 10.32
CA LEU A 273 -0.50 -0.38 10.91
C LEU A 273 -1.74 0.12 10.15
N ILE A 274 -1.66 0.14 8.82
CA ILE A 274 -2.78 0.55 7.94
C ILE A 274 -3.93 -0.43 8.08
N LYS A 275 -3.64 -1.72 8.15
CA LYS A 275 -4.64 -2.76 8.37
C LYS A 275 -5.35 -2.59 9.72
N GLU A 276 -4.60 -2.43 10.81
CA GLU A 276 -5.17 -2.17 12.15
C GLU A 276 -6.11 -0.96 12.11
N TRP A 277 -5.68 0.14 11.50
CA TRP A 277 -6.52 1.32 11.39
C TRP A 277 -7.75 1.10 10.51
N THR A 278 -7.59 0.41 9.39
CA THR A 278 -8.72 0.12 8.48
C THR A 278 -9.74 -0.78 9.15
N GLU A 279 -9.30 -1.77 9.94
CA GLU A 279 -10.18 -2.60 10.77
C GLU A 279 -10.90 -1.77 11.84
N MET A 280 -10.20 -0.86 12.53
CA MET A 280 -10.83 0.07 13.48
C MET A 280 -11.87 0.96 12.80
N CYS A 281 -11.52 1.57 11.67
CA CYS A 281 -12.46 2.37 10.89
C CYS A 281 -13.61 1.52 10.36
N ALA A 282 -13.40 0.26 9.97
CA ALA A 282 -14.47 -0.61 9.54
C ALA A 282 -15.42 -0.97 10.68
N LEU A 283 -14.91 -1.28 11.88
CA LEU A 283 -15.76 -1.52 13.05
C LEU A 283 -16.63 -0.32 13.38
N GLU A 284 -16.08 0.87 13.25
CA GLU A 284 -16.83 2.10 13.47
C GLU A 284 -17.78 2.37 12.29
N VAL A 285 -17.30 2.45 11.04
CA VAL A 285 -18.01 2.86 9.80
C VAL A 285 -18.90 1.78 9.15
N VAL A 286 -18.60 0.49 9.19
CA VAL A 286 -19.44 -0.57 8.56
C VAL A 286 -20.76 -0.79 9.30
N GLY A 287 -20.88 -0.31 10.54
CA GLY A 287 -22.19 -0.16 11.20
C GLY A 287 -23.17 0.75 10.43
N TRP A 288 -22.71 1.50 9.43
CA TRP A 288 -23.42 2.64 8.87
C TRP A 288 -24.03 2.39 7.50
N ASP A 289 -23.45 1.53 6.67
CA ASP A 289 -24.04 1.19 5.35
C ASP A 289 -25.37 0.41 5.48
N LYS A 290 -25.71 -0.02 6.70
CA LYS A 290 -27.05 -0.56 7.02
C LYS A 290 -28.11 0.53 7.20
N MET A 291 -27.73 1.80 7.33
CA MET A 291 -28.66 2.91 7.18
C MET A 291 -28.81 3.18 5.67
N PRO A 292 -30.03 3.08 5.10
CA PRO A 292 -30.24 3.42 3.70
C PRO A 292 -29.80 4.87 3.48
N GLU A 293 -28.74 5.08 2.68
CA GLU A 293 -28.33 6.42 2.27
C GLU A 293 -29.53 7.08 1.57
N PRO A 294 -30.09 8.19 2.10
CA PRO A 294 -30.91 9.04 1.26
C PRO A 294 -30.00 9.48 0.11
N GLU A 295 -30.47 9.37 -1.14
CA GLU A 295 -29.73 9.80 -2.33
C GLU A 295 -29.32 11.27 -2.22
N ILE A 296 -28.16 11.54 -1.60
CA ILE A 296 -27.56 12.86 -1.59
C ILE A 296 -26.92 13.01 -2.96
N ARG A 297 -27.66 13.67 -3.86
CA ARG A 297 -27.12 14.17 -5.12
C ARG A 297 -25.86 14.98 -4.80
N SER A 298 -24.73 14.44 -5.22
CA SER A 298 -23.43 15.10 -5.29
C SER A 298 -23.60 16.44 -6.01
N SER A 299 -23.75 17.51 -5.24
CA SER A 299 -23.70 18.88 -5.75
C SER A 299 -22.23 19.27 -5.73
N ASP A 300 -21.57 19.10 -6.87
CA ASP A 300 -20.46 19.92 -7.37
C ASP A 300 -19.63 20.65 -6.30
N GLU A 301 -18.68 19.93 -5.68
CA GLU A 301 -17.44 20.55 -5.22
C GLU A 301 -16.45 20.51 -6.39
N ASP A 302 -16.65 21.44 -7.32
CA ASP A 302 -15.72 21.84 -8.36
C ASP A 302 -14.73 22.85 -7.71
N GLU A 303 -13.78 22.33 -6.93
CA GLU A 303 -12.61 23.13 -6.51
C GLU A 303 -11.63 23.18 -7.69
N GLY A 304 -11.74 24.25 -8.47
CA GLY A 304 -10.74 24.64 -9.46
C GLY A 304 -9.42 24.95 -8.78
N ASP A 305 -8.50 24.00 -8.83
CA ASP A 305 -7.08 24.25 -8.59
C ASP A 305 -6.46 24.69 -9.93
N ALA A 306 -6.55 26.00 -10.19
CA ALA A 306 -5.82 26.66 -11.25
C ALA A 306 -4.45 27.08 -10.69
N THR A 307 -3.43 26.27 -10.96
CA THR A 307 -2.03 26.64 -10.75
C THR A 307 -1.46 27.25 -12.03
N ASP A 308 -1.11 28.54 -11.96
CA ASP A 308 -0.20 29.28 -12.84
C ASP A 308 1.23 28.71 -12.82
#